data_AF-A0A6L3XSJ9-F1
#
_entry.id   AF-A0A6L3XSJ9-F1
#
_cell.length_a   1.000
_cell.length_b   1.000
_cell.length_c   1.000
_cell.angle_alpha   90.00
_cell.angle_beta   90.00
_cell.angle_gamma   90.00
#
_symmetry.space_group_name_H-M   'P 1'
#
loop_
_entity.id
_entity.type
_entity.pdbx_description
1 polymer ?
#
loop_
_entity_poly.entity_id
_entity_poly.type
_entity_poly.pdbx_seq_one_letter_code
_entity_poly.pdbx_strand_id
1 'polypeptide(L)'
;MIRRYFLLPVFALTSFAGAMAAPLHGLSAADVNGPAAVAPPDHPQPPAKLIVDPPLAGPLSKGAVFIHYRVENLRIEPVFGPDALKVTPRIGHIHVGVDDAP
;
A
#
# COMPACT_ATOMS: atom_id res chain seq x y z
N MET A 1 31.61 50.05 -8.47
CA MET A 1 30.54 49.04 -8.68
C MET A 1 31.14 47.64 -8.59
N ILE A 2 31.33 47.12 -7.37
CA ILE A 2 31.86 45.78 -7.08
C ILE A 2 31.26 45.31 -5.75
N ARG A 3 30.31 44.37 -5.79
CA ARG A 3 29.75 43.64 -4.63
C ARG A 3 28.88 42.48 -5.19
N ARG A 4 29.42 41.54 -5.97
CA ARG A 4 30.28 40.40 -5.58
C ARG A 4 29.56 39.44 -4.60
N TYR A 5 28.52 38.80 -5.14
CA TYR A 5 28.13 37.38 -5.01
C TYR A 5 28.81 36.56 -3.89
N PHE A 6 28.48 36.78 -2.62
CA PHE A 6 29.00 35.96 -1.51
C PHE A 6 27.95 35.63 -0.43
N LEU A 7 26.69 35.43 -0.82
CA LEU A 7 25.64 35.03 0.13
C LEU A 7 24.79 33.86 -0.38
N LEU A 8 25.40 32.89 -1.07
CA LEU A 8 24.68 31.70 -1.52
C LEU A 8 25.29 30.30 -1.27
N PRO A 9 26.47 30.10 -0.65
CA PRO A 9 26.90 28.73 -0.33
C PRO A 9 26.96 28.49 1.19
N VAL A 10 25.86 28.64 1.92
CA VAL A 10 25.81 28.22 3.34
C VAL A 10 24.56 27.36 3.68
N PHE A 11 23.52 27.34 2.85
CA PHE A 11 22.32 26.52 3.11
C PHE A 11 22.34 25.12 2.45
N ALA A 12 23.44 24.69 1.85
CA ALA A 12 23.53 23.41 1.14
C ALA A 12 24.15 22.26 1.97
N LEU A 13 24.14 22.36 3.31
CA LEU A 13 24.75 21.35 4.17
C LEU A 13 23.90 21.14 5.43
N THR A 14 22.78 20.41 5.32
CA THR A 14 22.08 19.69 6.43
C THR A 14 20.73 19.16 5.97
N SER A 15 20.72 18.08 5.19
CA SER A 15 19.58 17.13 5.19
C SER A 15 20.01 15.84 4.50
N PHE A 16 20.81 15.06 5.23
CA PHE A 16 20.93 13.63 4.96
C PHE A 16 20.75 12.90 6.30
N ALA A 17 19.62 13.15 6.97
CA ALA A 17 19.14 12.25 7.99
C ALA A 17 18.53 11.05 7.26
N GLY A 18 19.37 10.08 6.91
CA GLY A 18 18.88 8.77 6.48
C GLY A 18 18.05 8.21 7.64
N ALA A 19 16.76 8.02 7.42
CA ALA A 19 15.91 7.32 8.38
C ALA A 19 16.43 5.88 8.48
N MET A 20 17.26 5.61 9.49
CA MET A 20 17.66 4.25 9.82
C MET A 20 16.44 3.57 10.41
N ALA A 21 15.91 2.55 9.72
CA ALA A 21 14.83 1.74 10.25
C ALA A 21 15.32 1.07 11.54
N ALA A 22 14.64 1.34 12.66
CA ALA A 22 14.95 0.67 13.91
C ALA A 22 14.65 -0.84 13.76
N PRO A 23 15.51 -1.73 14.29
CA PRO A 23 15.24 -3.16 14.25
C PRO A 23 14.01 -3.50 15.09
N LEU A 24 13.13 -4.37 14.58
CA LEU A 24 11.90 -4.82 15.27
C LEU A 24 12.15 -5.93 16.31
N HIS A 25 13.41 -6.13 16.73
CA HIS A 25 13.76 -7.19 17.69
C HIS A 25 13.06 -6.98 19.03
N GLY A 26 12.38 -8.02 19.52
CA GLY A 26 11.66 -7.99 20.80
C GLY A 26 10.27 -7.35 20.74
N LEU A 27 9.84 -6.82 19.59
CA LEU A 27 8.47 -6.37 19.37
C LEU A 27 7.58 -7.57 18.99
N SER A 28 6.39 -7.63 19.54
CA SER A 28 5.37 -8.58 19.09
C SER A 28 4.78 -8.16 17.74
N ALA A 29 4.10 -9.08 17.05
CA ALA A 29 3.36 -8.74 15.84
C ALA A 29 2.30 -7.67 16.10
N ALA A 30 1.75 -7.59 17.31
CA ALA A 30 0.78 -6.56 17.68
C ALA A 30 1.45 -5.19 17.91
N ASP A 31 2.68 -5.16 18.44
CA ASP A 31 3.45 -3.91 18.60
C ASP A 31 3.83 -3.30 17.26
N VAL A 32 3.99 -4.14 16.22
CA VAL A 32 4.35 -3.71 14.86
C VAL A 32 3.12 -3.42 14.01
N ASN A 33 2.14 -4.33 13.98
CA ASN A 33 1.00 -4.26 13.06
C ASN A 33 -0.27 -3.69 13.69
N GLY A 34 -0.30 -3.51 15.02
CA GLY A 34 -1.51 -3.20 15.77
C GLY A 34 -2.39 -4.43 16.04
N PRO A 35 -3.66 -4.23 16.41
CA PRO A 35 -4.60 -5.31 16.72
C PRO A 35 -4.73 -6.33 15.58
N ALA A 36 -5.04 -7.58 15.93
CA ALA A 36 -5.28 -8.63 14.95
C ALA A 36 -6.34 -8.20 13.93
N ALA A 37 -6.17 -8.56 12.65
CA ALA A 37 -7.08 -8.16 11.58
C ALA A 37 -8.53 -8.63 11.77
N VAL A 38 -8.79 -9.59 12.66
CA VAL A 38 -10.14 -10.04 13.06
C VAL A 38 -10.82 -9.12 14.08
N ALA A 39 -10.08 -8.21 14.72
CA ALA A 39 -10.65 -7.26 15.65
C ALA A 39 -11.60 -6.33 14.87
N PRO A 40 -12.79 -6.04 15.43
CA PRO A 40 -13.66 -5.00 14.89
C PRO A 40 -12.87 -3.68 14.79
N PRO A 41 -12.97 -2.94 13.67
CA PRO A 41 -12.30 -1.66 13.57
C PRO A 41 -12.96 -0.67 14.52
N ASP A 42 -12.17 0.17 15.16
CA ASP A 42 -12.66 1.20 16.11
C ASP A 42 -13.58 2.23 15.43
N HIS A 43 -13.41 2.39 14.11
CA HIS A 43 -14.23 3.25 13.27
C HIS A 43 -14.73 2.50 12.03
N PRO A 44 -15.94 2.79 11.53
CA PRO A 44 -16.43 2.23 10.28
C PRO A 44 -15.48 2.52 9.12
N GLN A 45 -15.10 1.48 8.38
CA GLN A 45 -14.29 1.66 7.18
C GLN A 45 -15.14 2.33 6.07
N PRO A 46 -14.56 3.26 5.28
CA PRO A 46 -15.24 3.76 4.09
C PRO A 46 -15.56 2.63 3.11
N PRO A 47 -16.61 2.75 2.28
CA PRO A 47 -16.98 1.72 1.33
C PRO A 47 -15.81 1.31 0.42
N ALA A 48 -15.67 0.01 0.18
CA ALA A 48 -14.72 -0.51 -0.79
C ALA A 48 -15.04 0.03 -2.19
N LYS A 49 -14.01 0.42 -2.94
CA LYS A 49 -14.14 0.86 -4.33
C LYS A 49 -13.20 0.09 -5.23
N LEU A 50 -13.71 -0.32 -6.38
CA LEU A 50 -12.93 -0.82 -7.50
C LEU A 50 -12.97 0.24 -8.60
N ILE A 51 -11.80 0.79 -8.95
CA ILE A 51 -11.64 1.74 -10.03
C ILE A 51 -11.04 0.98 -11.21
N VAL A 52 -11.73 1.00 -12.34
CA VAL A 52 -11.36 0.26 -13.55
C VAL A 52 -11.19 1.27 -14.68
N ASP A 53 -10.01 1.31 -15.27
CA ASP A 53 -9.72 2.18 -16.41
C ASP A 53 -10.26 1.56 -17.72
N PRO A 54 -10.39 2.36 -18.79
CA PRO A 54 -10.63 1.81 -20.12
C PRO A 54 -9.49 0.87 -20.57
N PRO A 55 -9.76 -0.08 -21.49
CA PRO A 55 -8.71 -0.90 -22.08
C PRO A 55 -7.62 -0.06 -22.75
N LEU A 56 -6.37 -0.49 -22.62
CA LEU A 56 -5.26 0.16 -23.30
C LEU A 56 -5.40 0.01 -24.82
N ALA A 57 -5.37 1.13 -25.55
CA ALA A 57 -5.60 1.16 -26.99
C ALA A 57 -4.60 0.30 -27.79
N GLY A 58 -3.33 0.27 -27.38
CA GLY A 58 -2.27 -0.49 -28.03
C GLY A 58 -2.58 -2.00 -28.09
N PRO A 59 -2.68 -2.70 -26.94
CA PRO A 59 -3.10 -4.10 -26.91
C PRO A 59 -4.46 -4.33 -27.58
N LEU A 60 -5.43 -3.43 -27.37
CA LEU A 60 -6.79 -3.57 -27.90
C LEU A 60 -6.80 -3.65 -29.43
N SER A 61 -6.01 -2.81 -30.10
CA SER A 61 -5.85 -2.84 -31.56
C SER A 61 -5.28 -4.16 -32.11
N LYS A 62 -4.68 -4.99 -31.25
CA LYS A 62 -4.11 -6.31 -31.60
C LYS A 62 -5.02 -7.47 -31.16
N GLY A 63 -6.24 -7.18 -30.71
CA GLY A 63 -7.17 -8.18 -30.19
C GLY A 63 -6.88 -8.65 -28.76
N ALA A 64 -6.05 -7.92 -28.00
CA ALA A 64 -5.74 -8.23 -26.61
C ALA A 64 -6.32 -7.16 -25.66
N VAL A 65 -6.85 -7.54 -24.50
CA VAL A 65 -7.48 -6.61 -23.56
C VAL A 65 -6.63 -6.48 -22.30
N PHE A 66 -6.08 -5.29 -22.10
CA PHE A 66 -5.28 -4.94 -20.94
C PHE A 66 -6.01 -3.81 -20.23
N ILE A 67 -6.45 -4.06 -18.99
CA ILE A 67 -7.22 -3.11 -18.20
C ILE A 67 -6.46 -2.87 -16.90
N HIS A 68 -6.13 -1.60 -16.65
CA HIS A 68 -5.63 -1.20 -15.35
C HIS A 68 -6.81 -1.08 -14.39
N TYR A 69 -6.59 -1.54 -13.16
CA TYR A 69 -7.53 -1.34 -12.08
C TYR A 69 -6.77 -1.04 -10.79
N ARG A 70 -7.43 -0.37 -9.87
CA ARG A 70 -6.97 -0.22 -8.49
C ARG A 70 -8.15 -0.38 -7.54
N VAL A 71 -7.85 -0.72 -6.31
CA VAL A 71 -8.82 -0.81 -5.23
C VAL A 71 -8.55 0.26 -4.19
N GLU A 72 -9.60 0.84 -3.63
CA GLU A 72 -9.54 1.73 -2.46
C GLU A 72 -10.33 1.08 -1.32
N ASN A 73 -9.82 1.24 -0.08
CA ASN A 73 -10.41 0.65 1.13
C ASN A 73 -10.54 -0.88 1.07
N LEU A 74 -9.64 -1.57 0.38
CA LEU A 74 -9.56 -3.04 0.45
C LEU A 74 -9.06 -3.45 1.83
N ARG A 75 -9.79 -4.34 2.50
CA ARG A 75 -9.34 -5.03 3.70
C ARG A 75 -9.26 -6.53 3.43
N ILE A 76 -8.12 -7.14 3.74
CA ILE A 76 -7.96 -8.59 3.72
C ILE A 76 -8.17 -9.08 5.15
N GLU A 77 -9.29 -9.75 5.38
CA GLU A 77 -9.64 -10.28 6.70
C GLU A 77 -9.46 -11.80 6.72
N PRO A 78 -8.78 -12.35 7.74
CA PRO A 78 -8.80 -13.78 7.97
C PRO A 78 -10.15 -14.15 8.60
N VAL A 79 -11.12 -14.52 7.76
CA VAL A 79 -12.45 -14.96 8.18
C VAL A 79 -12.52 -16.48 8.26
N PHE A 80 -13.10 -17.01 9.33
CA PHE A 80 -13.19 -18.44 9.59
C PHE A 80 -14.62 -18.89 9.89
N GLY A 81 -14.91 -20.16 9.66
CA GLY A 81 -16.20 -20.77 10.00
C GLY A 81 -17.37 -20.37 9.09
N PRO A 82 -18.60 -20.72 9.47
CA PRO A 82 -19.80 -20.54 8.62
C PRO A 82 -20.07 -19.08 8.22
N ASP A 83 -19.65 -18.12 9.04
CA ASP A 83 -19.88 -16.70 8.79
C ASP A 83 -18.96 -16.12 7.71
N ALA A 84 -17.83 -16.76 7.39
CA ALA A 84 -16.97 -16.37 6.28
C ALA A 84 -17.72 -16.36 4.93
N LEU A 85 -18.75 -17.21 4.80
CA LEU A 85 -19.59 -17.27 3.61
C LEU A 85 -20.50 -16.04 3.46
N LYS A 86 -20.70 -15.23 4.51
CA LYS A 86 -21.54 -14.03 4.45
C LYS A 86 -20.79 -12.80 3.93
N VAL A 87 -19.45 -12.86 3.80
CA VAL A 87 -18.63 -11.74 3.32
C VAL A 87 -18.71 -11.63 1.80
N THR A 88 -19.06 -10.44 1.30
CA THR A 88 -19.14 -10.13 -0.14
C THR A 88 -18.62 -8.72 -0.43
N PRO A 89 -17.95 -8.49 -1.58
CA PRO A 89 -17.60 -9.46 -2.62
C PRO A 89 -16.46 -10.41 -2.19
N ARG A 90 -16.44 -11.63 -2.73
CA ARG A 90 -15.38 -12.62 -2.48
C ARG A 90 -14.29 -12.49 -3.53
N ILE A 91 -13.04 -12.49 -3.10
CA ILE A 91 -11.89 -12.55 -4.01
C ILE A 91 -11.63 -14.02 -4.35
N GLY A 92 -11.63 -14.38 -5.63
CA GLY A 92 -11.49 -15.77 -6.08
C GLY A 92 -10.08 -16.35 -5.89
N HIS A 93 -9.05 -15.58 -6.21
CA HIS A 93 -7.64 -15.92 -5.95
C HIS A 93 -6.83 -14.63 -5.77
N ILE A 94 -5.81 -14.68 -4.91
CA ILE A 94 -4.84 -13.59 -4.70
C ILE A 94 -3.47 -14.18 -4.98
N HIS A 95 -2.69 -13.54 -5.86
CA HIS A 95 -1.27 -13.83 -6.01
C HIS A 95 -0.51 -12.85 -5.12
N VAL A 96 0.19 -13.36 -4.11
CA VAL A 96 1.01 -12.55 -3.20
C VAL A 96 2.46 -12.95 -3.43
N GLY A 97 3.28 -11.99 -3.83
CA GLY A 97 4.74 -12.10 -3.75
C GLY A 97 5.18 -11.56 -2.40
N VAL A 98 6.12 -12.26 -1.76
CA VAL A 98 6.80 -11.78 -0.55
C VAL A 98 8.27 -11.66 -0.91
N ASP A 99 8.82 -10.44 -0.85
CA ASP A 99 10.24 -10.21 -1.11
C ASP A 99 11.08 -10.95 -0.07
N ASP A 100 12.20 -11.53 -0.51
CA ASP A 100 13.17 -12.26 0.32
C ASP A 100 12.58 -13.46 1.11
N ALA A 101 11.44 -14.01 0.67
CA ALA A 101 10.98 -15.33 1.12
C ALA A 101 11.97 -16.42 0.62
N PRO A 102 12.20 -17.51 1.38
CA PRO A 102 13.07 -18.59 0.94
C PRO A 102 12.62 -19.23 -0.38
#